data_AF-A0A2S7Q4M2-F1
#
_entry.id   AF-A0A2S7Q4M2-F1
#
_cell.length_a   1.000
_cell.length_b   1.000
_cell.length_c   1.000
_cell.angle_alpha   90.00
_cell.angle_beta   90.00
_cell.angle_gamma   90.00
#
_symmetry.space_group_name_H-M   'P 1'
#
loop_
_entity.id
_entity.type
_entity.pdbx_description
1 polymer ?
#
loop_
_entity_poly.entity_id
_entity_poly.type
_entity_poly.pdbx_seq_one_letter_code
_entity_poly.pdbx_strand_id
1 'polypeptide(L)'
;MAEKAKAAENGEGEKPEEKAEDGEVEEGEAEETAEWGNDIYRTPIDGVFKPPFGWKYNFFLHEAVEEVPEYVVPWEAFRAIAEDYNLEMQYHKPFNQIWETEKDDEVLGPLSERMSVRERGRGKLLVSDEEMEAASFYVGFCFYKV
;
A
#
# COMPACT_ATOMS: atom_id res chain seq x y z
N MET A 1 -73.04 34.64 22.42
CA MET A 1 -72.41 33.68 23.34
C MET A 1 -70.97 33.55 22.87
N ALA A 2 -70.05 34.27 23.55
CA ALA A 2 -68.92 33.72 24.34
C ALA A 2 -67.84 33.09 23.43
N GLU A 3 -66.54 33.42 23.41
CA GLU A 3 -65.58 34.23 24.20
C GLU A 3 -64.34 34.41 23.25
N LYS A 4 -63.67 35.58 23.13
CA LYS A 4 -62.36 35.96 23.74
C LYS A 4 -61.33 34.80 23.89
N ALA A 5 -60.01 34.92 23.65
CA ALA A 5 -59.08 35.98 23.27
C ALA A 5 -57.69 35.37 22.91
N LYS A 6 -56.86 36.17 22.23
CA LYS A 6 -55.38 36.12 22.05
C LYS A 6 -54.56 35.66 23.28
N ALA A 7 -53.41 34.99 23.06
CA ALA A 7 -52.04 35.56 23.16
C ALA A 7 -50.92 34.50 23.33
N ALA A 8 -49.77 34.75 22.66
CA ALA A 8 -48.35 34.43 22.97
C ALA A 8 -47.93 32.94 23.14
N GLU A 9 -46.72 32.46 22.85
CA GLU A 9 -45.40 33.07 22.63
C GLU A 9 -44.45 32.06 21.92
N ASN A 10 -43.29 32.58 21.49
CA ASN A 10 -42.10 32.01 20.89
C ASN A 10 -41.64 30.59 21.28
N GLY A 11 -40.93 29.96 20.33
CA GLY A 11 -39.97 28.89 20.58
C GLY A 11 -39.19 28.57 19.31
N GLU A 12 -38.07 29.28 19.11
CA GLU A 12 -37.02 28.95 18.16
C GLU A 12 -36.52 27.51 18.36
N GLY A 13 -36.24 26.81 17.27
CA GLY A 13 -35.67 25.46 17.27
C GLY A 13 -34.70 25.35 16.11
N GLU A 14 -33.47 25.72 16.39
CA GLU A 14 -32.33 25.82 15.50
C GLU A 14 -31.99 24.49 14.80
N LYS A 15 -31.47 24.62 13.58
CA LYS A 15 -30.71 23.58 12.87
C LYS A 15 -29.50 23.18 13.72
N PRO A 16 -29.22 21.88 13.95
CA PRO A 16 -27.93 21.50 14.48
C PRO A 16 -26.89 21.55 13.37
N GLU A 17 -25.90 22.40 13.60
CA GLU A 17 -24.69 22.64 12.83
C GLU A 17 -23.83 21.38 12.67
N GLU A 18 -23.11 21.32 11.54
CA GLU A 18 -21.92 20.50 11.35
C GLU A 18 -20.94 20.77 12.49
N LYS A 19 -20.71 19.76 13.33
CA LYS A 19 -19.48 19.66 14.11
C LYS A 19 -18.48 18.85 13.29
N ALA A 20 -17.52 19.58 12.73
CA ALA A 20 -16.22 19.03 12.41
C ALA A 20 -15.56 18.63 13.73
N GLU A 21 -15.63 17.34 14.08
CA GLU A 21 -14.75 16.76 15.08
C GLU A 21 -13.45 16.39 14.39
N ASP A 22 -12.43 17.20 14.69
CA ASP A 22 -11.01 16.90 14.56
C ASP A 22 -10.72 15.69 15.48
N GLY A 23 -10.96 14.50 14.94
CA GLY A 23 -10.65 13.24 15.61
C GLY A 23 -9.18 12.93 15.41
N GLU A 24 -8.38 13.15 16.45
CA GLU A 24 -7.08 12.51 16.60
C GLU A 24 -7.26 11.01 16.30
N VAL A 25 -6.65 10.57 15.21
CA VAL A 25 -6.68 9.15 14.83
C VAL A 25 -5.84 8.43 15.86
N GLU A 26 -6.50 7.72 16.78
CA GLU A 26 -5.84 6.77 17.67
C GLU A 26 -4.99 5.84 16.80
N GLU A 27 -3.68 5.78 17.03
CA GLU A 27 -2.78 4.80 16.41
C GLU A 27 -3.27 3.40 16.84
N GLY A 28 -4.22 2.86 16.08
CA GLY A 28 -4.77 1.55 16.28
C GLY A 28 -3.62 0.55 16.29
N GLU A 29 -3.45 -0.11 17.43
CA GLU A 29 -2.63 -1.31 17.54
C GLU A 29 -3.02 -2.23 16.39
N ALA A 30 -2.03 -2.72 15.64
CA ALA A 30 -2.27 -3.59 14.50
C ALA A 30 -3.12 -4.78 14.97
N GLU A 31 -4.38 -4.86 14.51
CA GLU A 31 -5.21 -6.03 14.81
C GLU A 31 -4.47 -7.29 14.36
N GLU A 32 -4.43 -8.31 15.24
CA GLU A 32 -3.85 -9.64 14.99
C GLU A 32 -4.66 -10.43 13.93
N THR A 33 -4.92 -9.87 12.75
CA THR A 33 -5.78 -10.49 11.73
C THR A 33 -5.17 -10.56 10.33
N ALA A 34 -3.89 -10.22 10.18
CA ALA A 34 -3.15 -10.34 8.92
C ALA A 34 -2.50 -11.73 8.76
N GLU A 35 -3.31 -12.77 8.53
CA GLU A 35 -2.81 -14.15 8.33
C GLU A 35 -2.91 -14.60 6.87
N TRP A 36 -2.15 -13.96 5.97
CA TRP A 36 -1.85 -14.54 4.66
C TRP A 36 -0.34 -14.50 4.39
N GLY A 37 0.23 -15.61 3.92
CA GLY A 37 1.66 -15.73 3.61
C GLY A 37 2.16 -17.17 3.59
N ASN A 38 3.48 -17.35 3.49
CA ASN A 38 4.16 -18.66 3.45
C ASN A 38 5.18 -18.80 4.59
N ASP A 39 6.03 -19.83 4.56
CA ASP A 39 7.05 -20.05 5.62
C ASP A 39 8.10 -18.91 5.69
N ILE A 40 8.17 -18.05 4.68
CA ILE A 40 9.16 -16.99 4.51
C ILE A 40 8.58 -15.59 4.81
N TYR A 41 7.26 -15.37 4.66
CA TYR A 41 6.64 -14.04 4.87
C TYR A 41 5.18 -14.09 5.35
N ARG A 42 4.68 -12.98 5.93
CA ARG A 42 3.26 -12.75 6.30
C ARG A 42 2.81 -11.32 5.96
N THR A 43 1.58 -11.14 5.46
CA THR A 43 0.99 -9.83 5.10
C THR A 43 -0.52 -9.75 5.40
N PRO A 44 -1.11 -8.54 5.43
CA PRO A 44 -2.56 -8.37 5.52
C PRO A 44 -3.30 -8.91 4.29
N ILE A 45 -4.58 -9.22 4.48
CA ILE A 45 -5.51 -9.64 3.42
C ILE A 45 -5.83 -8.44 2.51
N ASP A 46 -5.89 -8.68 1.19
CA ASP A 46 -6.28 -7.70 0.17
C ASP A 46 -7.51 -6.87 0.56
N GLY A 47 -7.41 -5.54 0.49
CA GLY A 47 -8.45 -4.63 0.97
C GLY A 47 -8.51 -3.28 0.25
N VAL A 48 -9.61 -2.56 0.47
CA VAL A 48 -9.79 -1.16 0.03
C VAL A 48 -9.24 -0.25 1.12
N PHE A 49 -8.03 0.27 0.93
CA PHE A 49 -7.33 1.14 1.89
C PHE A 49 -7.89 2.57 1.91
N LYS A 50 -8.95 2.78 2.69
CA LYS A 50 -9.58 4.09 2.93
C LYS A 50 -9.79 4.31 4.43
N PRO A 51 -9.18 5.35 5.05
CA PRO A 51 -8.35 6.41 4.46
C PRO A 51 -7.01 5.90 3.90
N PRO A 52 -6.27 6.63 3.05
CA PRO A 52 -5.08 6.08 2.36
C PRO A 52 -3.81 5.98 3.22
N PHE A 53 -3.89 6.21 4.54
CA PHE A 53 -2.75 6.24 5.46
C PHE A 53 -3.05 5.43 6.73
N GLY A 54 -2.00 5.02 7.44
CA GLY A 54 -2.11 4.41 8.78
C GLY A 54 -2.30 2.88 8.80
N TRP A 55 -2.33 2.23 7.64
CA TRP A 55 -2.45 0.77 7.54
C TRP A 55 -1.12 0.08 7.85
N LYS A 56 -0.88 -0.19 9.13
CA LYS A 56 0.32 -0.86 9.62
C LYS A 56 0.25 -2.37 9.37
N TYR A 57 1.35 -2.97 8.94
CA TYR A 57 1.53 -4.41 8.92
C TYR A 57 2.92 -4.79 9.42
N ASN A 58 3.05 -6.00 9.95
CA ASN A 58 4.35 -6.53 10.32
C ASN A 58 4.85 -7.39 9.17
N PHE A 59 5.96 -6.99 8.56
CA PHE A 59 6.64 -7.82 7.58
C PHE A 59 7.68 -8.66 8.28
N PHE A 60 7.62 -9.97 8.06
CA PHE A 60 8.65 -10.90 8.49
C PHE A 60 9.33 -11.44 7.24
N LEU A 61 10.66 -11.41 7.21
CA LEU A 61 11.45 -12.07 6.18
C LEU A 61 12.57 -12.83 6.85
N HIS A 62 12.51 -14.15 6.76
CA HIS A 62 13.49 -15.05 7.38
C HIS A 62 14.92 -14.62 7.02
N GLU A 63 15.80 -14.52 8.03
CA GLU A 63 17.21 -14.09 7.94
C GLU A 63 17.49 -12.63 7.53
N ALA A 64 16.50 -11.84 7.12
CA ALA A 64 16.71 -10.46 6.67
C ALA A 64 16.08 -9.41 7.60
N VAL A 65 14.87 -9.65 8.10
CA VAL A 65 14.09 -8.68 8.87
C VAL A 65 13.28 -9.39 9.96
N GLU A 66 13.57 -9.08 11.23
CA GLU A 66 12.74 -9.50 12.37
C GLU A 66 11.64 -8.45 12.60
N GLU A 67 10.40 -8.80 12.26
CA GLU A 67 9.14 -8.10 12.57
C GLU A 67 9.23 -6.56 12.59
N VAL A 68 9.57 -5.97 11.43
CA VAL A 68 9.59 -4.51 11.30
C VAL A 68 8.18 -4.01 10.95
N PRO A 69 7.69 -2.99 11.66
CA PRO A 69 6.42 -2.36 11.31
C PRO A 69 6.57 -1.56 10.01
N GLU A 70 5.80 -1.96 9.00
CA GLU A 70 5.68 -1.29 7.71
C GLU A 70 4.26 -0.74 7.52
N TYR A 71 4.07 0.14 6.53
CA TYR A 71 2.77 0.70 6.20
C TYR A 71 2.41 0.40 4.76
N VAL A 72 1.16 0.02 4.52
CA VAL A 72 0.66 -0.18 3.16
C VAL A 72 0.74 1.14 2.40
N VAL A 73 1.21 1.06 1.15
CA VAL A 73 1.25 2.19 0.22
C VAL A 73 0.18 1.98 -0.86
N PRO A 74 -1.02 2.58 -0.74
CA PRO A 74 -2.02 2.50 -1.79
C PRO A 74 -1.52 3.22 -3.04
N TRP A 75 -1.29 2.47 -4.12
CA TRP A 75 -0.58 2.98 -5.31
C TRP A 75 -1.18 4.26 -5.88
N GLU A 76 -2.50 4.30 -6.06
CA GLU A 76 -3.17 5.47 -6.64
C GLU A 76 -3.09 6.71 -5.74
N ALA A 77 -3.08 6.53 -4.41
CA ALA A 77 -2.87 7.64 -3.48
C ALA A 77 -1.42 8.13 -3.53
N PHE A 78 -0.46 7.22 -3.59
CA PHE A 78 0.96 7.56 -3.75
C PHE A 78 1.24 8.31 -5.06
N ARG A 79 0.67 7.84 -6.18
CA ARG A 79 0.78 8.52 -7.48
C ARG A 79 0.18 9.91 -7.45
N ALA A 80 -1.01 10.07 -6.86
CA ALA A 80 -1.66 11.38 -6.74
C ALA A 80 -0.79 12.39 -5.96
N ILE A 81 -0.17 11.95 -4.85
CA ILE A 81 0.77 12.79 -4.09
C ILE A 81 1.96 13.18 -4.97
N ALA A 82 2.54 12.25 -5.72
CA ALA A 82 3.67 12.56 -6.60
C ALA A 82 3.31 13.59 -7.69
N GLU A 83 2.11 13.49 -8.27
CA GLU A 83 1.61 14.43 -9.29
C GLU A 83 1.52 15.88 -8.78
N ASP A 84 1.16 16.08 -7.51
CA ASP A 84 1.15 17.41 -6.88
C ASP A 84 2.54 18.06 -6.84
N TYR A 85 3.61 17.27 -6.92
CA TYR A 85 5.00 17.72 -7.01
C TYR A 85 5.53 17.75 -8.45
N ASN A 86 4.66 17.79 -9.47
CA ASN A 86 5.02 17.71 -10.91
C ASN A 86 5.90 16.50 -11.25
N LEU A 87 5.64 15.37 -10.61
CA LEU A 87 6.28 14.11 -10.93
C LEU A 87 5.32 13.26 -11.77
N GLU A 88 5.71 12.96 -13.01
CA GLU A 88 4.93 12.12 -13.91
C GLU A 88 5.45 10.68 -13.85
N MET A 89 4.56 9.72 -13.59
CA MET A 89 4.89 8.30 -13.53
C MET A 89 5.32 7.78 -14.91
N GLN A 90 6.55 7.30 -15.03
CA GLN A 90 7.09 6.72 -16.27
C GLN A 90 7.10 5.20 -16.24
N TYR A 91 7.18 4.61 -15.05
CA TYR A 91 7.32 3.17 -14.88
C TYR A 91 6.68 2.70 -13.58
N HIS A 92 5.97 1.57 -13.64
CA HIS A 92 5.44 0.85 -12.50
C HIS A 92 5.22 -0.62 -12.89
N LYS A 93 6.02 -1.54 -12.33
CA LYS A 93 5.88 -2.99 -12.56
C LYS A 93 6.26 -3.81 -11.33
N PRO A 94 5.55 -4.90 -11.03
CA PRO A 94 5.96 -5.89 -10.03
C PRO A 94 7.29 -6.57 -10.42
N PHE A 95 8.11 -6.91 -9.43
CA PHE A 95 9.46 -7.46 -9.64
C PHE A 95 9.49 -8.73 -10.52
N ASN A 96 8.52 -9.63 -10.39
CA ASN A 96 8.42 -10.79 -11.27
C ASN A 96 8.23 -10.41 -12.75
N GLN A 97 7.44 -9.38 -13.05
CA GLN A 97 7.27 -8.87 -14.40
C GLN A 97 8.53 -8.18 -14.91
N ILE A 98 9.26 -7.48 -14.03
CA ILE A 98 10.58 -6.91 -14.38
C ILE A 98 11.52 -8.05 -14.77
N TRP A 99 11.63 -9.09 -13.94
CA TRP A 99 12.45 -10.25 -14.24
C TRP A 99 12.10 -10.89 -15.58
N GLU A 100 10.82 -11.19 -15.83
CA GLU A 100 10.41 -11.81 -17.09
C GLU A 100 10.69 -10.93 -18.31
N THR A 101 10.62 -9.61 -18.17
CA THR A 101 10.93 -8.67 -19.25
C THR A 101 12.44 -8.62 -19.54
N GLU A 102 13.26 -8.58 -18.49
CA GLU A 102 14.67 -8.20 -18.59
C GLU A 102 15.65 -9.39 -18.58
N LYS A 103 15.22 -10.59 -18.16
CA LYS A 103 16.13 -11.74 -17.96
C LYS A 103 16.95 -12.11 -19.20
N ASP A 104 16.43 -11.89 -20.41
CA ASP A 104 17.11 -12.28 -21.65
C ASP A 104 17.78 -11.11 -22.39
N ASP A 105 17.81 -9.94 -21.76
CA ASP A 105 18.56 -8.78 -22.25
C ASP A 105 20.07 -9.08 -22.37
N GLU A 106 20.72 -8.45 -23.35
CA GLU A 106 22.13 -8.70 -23.68
C GLU A 106 23.10 -8.27 -22.58
N VAL A 107 22.70 -7.32 -21.73
CA VAL A 107 23.49 -6.79 -20.62
C VAL A 107 23.02 -7.35 -19.28
N LEU A 108 21.72 -7.32 -19.02
CA LEU A 108 21.14 -7.74 -17.74
C LEU A 108 21.11 -9.25 -17.59
N GLY A 109 20.92 -9.98 -18.69
CA GLY A 109 20.96 -11.44 -18.70
C GLY A 109 22.29 -12.00 -18.17
N PRO A 110 23.45 -11.65 -18.74
CA PRO A 110 24.75 -12.08 -18.22
C PRO A 110 25.07 -11.54 -16.82
N LEU A 111 24.51 -10.39 -16.44
CA LEU A 111 24.66 -9.88 -15.07
C LEU A 111 23.94 -10.77 -14.06
N SER A 112 22.70 -11.19 -14.33
CA SER A 112 21.94 -12.09 -13.45
C SER A 112 22.66 -13.43 -13.23
N GLU A 113 23.36 -13.95 -14.25
CA GLU A 113 24.18 -15.16 -14.14
C GLU A 113 25.42 -14.95 -13.24
N ARG A 114 26.07 -13.79 -13.34
CA ARG A 114 27.23 -13.45 -12.50
C ARG A 114 26.84 -13.22 -11.04
N MET A 115 25.63 -12.73 -10.82
CA MET A 115 25.05 -12.52 -9.49
C MET A 115 24.42 -13.80 -8.91
N SER A 116 24.45 -14.91 -9.65
CA SER A 116 23.87 -16.20 -9.24
C SER A 116 22.35 -16.15 -9.01
N VAL A 117 21.63 -15.27 -9.72
CA VAL A 117 20.16 -15.25 -9.71
C VAL A 117 19.60 -16.38 -10.60
N ARG A 118 20.29 -16.68 -11.70
CA ARG A 118 19.99 -17.82 -12.58
C ARG A 118 21.26 -18.56 -13.00
N GLU A 119 21.10 -19.80 -13.43
CA GLU A 119 22.17 -20.60 -14.01
C GLU A 119 22.72 -19.98 -15.31
N ARG A 120 23.99 -20.29 -15.59
CA ARG A 120 24.68 -19.80 -16.79
C ARG A 120 24.02 -20.26 -18.07
N GLY A 121 24.10 -19.42 -19.11
CA GLY A 121 23.61 -19.75 -20.44
C GLY A 121 22.08 -19.74 -20.53
N ARG A 122 21.43 -18.76 -19.88
CA ARG A 122 19.97 -18.67 -19.76
C ARG A 122 19.35 -19.92 -19.11
N GLY A 123 20.04 -20.49 -18.12
CA GLY A 123 19.53 -21.62 -17.35
C GLY A 123 18.44 -21.21 -16.38
N LYS A 124 18.00 -22.16 -15.55
CA LYS A 124 16.88 -21.94 -14.60
C LYS A 124 17.23 -20.90 -13.53
N LEU A 125 16.19 -20.32 -12.92
CA LEU A 125 16.34 -19.55 -11.68
C LEU A 125 16.99 -20.40 -10.59
N LEU A 126 17.86 -19.77 -9.82
CA LEU A 126 18.48 -20.34 -8.62
C LEU A 126 17.77 -19.90 -7.34
N VAL A 127 16.80 -19.00 -7.48
CA VAL A 127 15.88 -18.56 -6.43
C VAL A 127 14.75 -19.60 -6.31
N SER A 128 14.38 -19.96 -5.08
CA SER A 128 13.25 -20.88 -4.85
C SER A 128 11.91 -20.23 -5.22
N ASP A 129 10.86 -21.04 -5.37
CA ASP A 129 9.53 -20.53 -5.68
C ASP A 129 9.01 -19.64 -4.54
N GLU A 130 9.28 -20.02 -3.29
CA GLU A 130 8.90 -19.25 -2.09
C GLU A 130 9.66 -17.93 -1.97
N GLU A 131 10.96 -17.93 -2.30
CA GLU A 131 11.78 -16.71 -2.35
C GLU A 131 11.33 -15.78 -3.49
N MET A 132 10.95 -16.33 -4.65
CA MET A 132 10.39 -15.54 -5.75
C MET A 132 9.03 -14.96 -5.41
N GLU A 133 8.20 -15.69 -4.67
CA GLU A 133 6.93 -15.18 -4.14
C GLU A 133 7.17 -14.00 -3.19
N ALA A 134 8.12 -14.13 -2.26
CA ALA A 134 8.51 -13.05 -1.36
C ALA A 134 9.08 -11.83 -2.12
N ALA A 135 9.89 -12.03 -3.15
CA ALA A 135 10.40 -10.96 -3.99
C ALA A 135 9.29 -10.25 -4.79
N SER A 136 8.18 -10.95 -5.08
CA SER A 136 7.08 -10.44 -5.88
C SER A 136 6.17 -9.45 -5.15
N PHE A 137 6.32 -9.27 -3.82
CA PHE A 137 5.67 -8.18 -3.09
C PHE A 137 6.14 -6.79 -3.53
N TYR A 138 7.36 -6.71 -4.04
CA TYR A 138 7.98 -5.44 -4.38
C TYR A 138 7.66 -5.04 -5.82
N VAL A 139 7.53 -3.73 -6.02
CA VAL A 139 7.34 -3.11 -7.33
C VAL A 139 8.52 -2.18 -7.63
N GLY A 140 8.97 -2.18 -8.88
CA GLY A 140 9.86 -1.15 -9.41
C GLY A 140 9.04 -0.01 -9.98
N PHE A 141 9.38 1.22 -9.61
CA PHE A 141 8.71 2.41 -10.14
C PHE A 141 9.70 3.54 -10.43
N CYS A 142 9.29 4.43 -11.34
CA CYS A 142 10.08 5.61 -11.70
C CYS A 142 9.15 6.77 -12.03
N PHE A 143 9.49 7.95 -11.51
CA PHE A 143 8.85 9.21 -11.85
C PHE A 143 9.86 10.16 -12.49
N TYR A 144 9.40 11.00 -13.40
CA TYR A 144 10.18 12.05 -14.02
C TYR A 144 9.64 13.42 -13.62
N LYS A 145 10.54 14.36 -13.32
CA LYS A 145 10.16 15.75 -12.98
C LYS A 145 9.86 16.54 -14.24
N VAL A 146 8.67 17.12 -14.29
CA VAL A 146 8.20 18.01 -15.36
C VAL A 146 8.34 19.47 -14.94
#